data_AF-A0AAE2PYQ7-F1
#
_entry.id   AF-A0AAE2PYQ7-F1
#
_cell.length_a   1.000
_cell.length_b   1.000
_cell.length_c   1.000
_cell.angle_alpha   90.00
_cell.angle_beta   90.00
_cell.angle_gamma   90.00
#
_symmetry.space_group_name_H-M   'P 1'
#
loop_
_entity.id
_entity.type
_entity.pdbx_description
1 polymer ?
#
loop_
_entity_poly.entity_id
_entity_poly.type
_entity_poly.pdbx_seq_one_letter_code
_entity_poly.pdbx_strand_id
1 'polypeptide(L)'
;MHHTDTYAKRMACRQLAMEQNQKLFDEANAISRSAFDLLECADFDSEKFDQYLRLRAKAEALFREAIEHLGVLNTHFPTPASSVANNEGVKVVIREREVA
;
A
#
# COMPACT_ATOMS: atom_id res chain seq x y z
N MET A 1 33.22 9.25 -6.81
CA MET A 1 32.07 10.16 -6.48
C MET A 1 30.77 9.85 -7.23
N HIS A 2 30.73 9.04 -8.30
CA HIS A 2 29.47 8.77 -9.04
C HIS A 2 28.49 7.79 -8.36
N HIS A 3 28.96 6.89 -7.50
CA HIS A 3 28.11 5.84 -6.92
C HIS A 3 27.08 6.39 -5.91
N THR A 4 27.45 7.44 -5.17
CA THR A 4 26.58 8.12 -4.19
C THR A 4 25.45 8.89 -4.85
N ASP A 5 25.70 9.50 -6.02
CA ASP A 5 24.68 10.26 -6.78
C ASP A 5 23.63 9.33 -7.41
N THR A 6 24.05 8.19 -7.97
CA THR A 6 23.12 7.18 -8.51
C THR A 6 22.26 6.54 -7.42
N TYR A 7 22.82 6.30 -6.23
CA TYR A 7 22.07 5.77 -5.09
C TYR A 7 21.03 6.79 -4.58
N ALA A 8 21.42 8.05 -4.42
CA ALA A 8 20.51 9.12 -3.98
C ALA A 8 19.32 9.29 -4.94
N LYS A 9 19.55 9.26 -6.26
CA LYS A 9 18.49 9.31 -7.28
C LYS A 9 17.55 8.12 -7.18
N ARG A 10 18.06 6.90 -6.99
CA ARG A 10 17.23 5.69 -6.81
C ARG A 10 16.34 5.80 -5.56
N MET A 11 16.87 6.33 -4.46
CA MET A 11 16.09 6.52 -3.23
C MET A 11 15.04 7.63 -3.36
N ALA A 12 15.35 8.71 -4.06
CA ALA A 12 14.37 9.74 -4.38
C ALA A 12 13.22 9.18 -5.24
N CYS A 13 13.51 8.36 -6.26
CA CYS A 13 12.49 7.69 -7.06
C CYS A 13 11.63 6.73 -6.21
N ARG A 14 12.27 5.93 -5.34
CA ARG A 14 11.54 5.03 -4.43
C ARG A 14 10.60 5.81 -3.51
N GLN A 15 11.08 6.92 -2.95
CA GLN A 15 10.31 7.76 -2.05
C GLN A 15 9.08 8.34 -2.75
N LEU A 16 9.26 8.90 -3.95
CA LEU A 16 8.14 9.43 -4.74
C LEU A 16 7.11 8.33 -5.08
N ALA A 17 7.57 7.14 -5.47
CA ALA A 17 6.69 6.02 -5.76
C ALA A 17 5.91 5.56 -4.52
N MET A 18 6.54 5.59 -3.33
CA MET A 18 5.89 5.29 -2.05
C MET A 18 4.84 6.33 -1.69
N GLU A 19 5.12 7.61 -1.91
CA GLU A 19 4.15 8.69 -1.66
C GLU A 19 2.90 8.56 -2.54
N GLN A 20 3.08 8.16 -3.81
CA GLN A 20 1.95 7.88 -4.69
C GLN A 20 1.17 6.63 -4.26
N ASN A 21 1.88 5.59 -3.81
CA ASN A 21 1.25 4.40 -3.25
C ASN A 21 0.41 4.74 -2.00
N GLN A 22 0.95 5.57 -1.11
CA GLN A 22 0.24 6.02 0.10
C GLN A 22 -1.04 6.79 -0.26
N LYS A 23 -1.01 7.67 -1.28
CA LYS A 23 -2.20 8.40 -1.72
C LYS A 23 -3.34 7.46 -2.16
N LEU A 24 -3.02 6.38 -2.88
CA LEU A 24 -4.03 5.38 -3.27
C LEU A 24 -4.66 4.71 -2.04
N PHE A 25 -3.84 4.34 -1.05
CA PHE A 25 -4.32 3.79 0.22
C PHE A 25 -5.20 4.79 0.98
N ASP A 26 -4.80 6.05 1.05
CA ASP A 26 -5.55 7.09 1.74
C ASP A 26 -6.91 7.35 1.07
N GLU A 27 -6.95 7.39 -0.26
CA GLU A 27 -8.21 7.52 -1.02
C GLU A 27 -9.13 6.32 -0.81
N ALA A 28 -8.59 5.10 -0.91
CA ALA A 28 -9.35 3.88 -0.69
C ALA A 28 -9.92 3.80 0.74
N ASN A 29 -9.16 4.24 1.74
CA ASN A 29 -9.59 4.34 3.12
C ASN A 29 -10.67 5.40 3.32
N ALA A 30 -10.53 6.58 2.71
CA ALA A 30 -11.54 7.63 2.78
C ALA A 30 -12.88 7.14 2.21
N ILE A 31 -12.85 6.51 1.03
CA ILE A 31 -14.04 5.92 0.40
C ILE A 31 -14.64 4.82 1.29
N SER A 32 -13.80 3.97 1.90
CA SER A 32 -14.27 2.92 2.80
C SER A 32 -15.00 3.49 4.02
N ARG A 33 -14.47 4.55 4.64
CA ARG A 33 -15.12 5.24 5.75
C ARG A 33 -16.47 5.80 5.33
N SER A 34 -16.52 6.53 4.21
CA SER A 34 -17.79 7.04 3.68
C SER A 34 -18.80 5.94 3.35
N ALA A 35 -18.33 4.75 2.93
CA ALA A 35 -19.21 3.61 2.74
C ALA A 35 -19.79 3.13 4.08
N PHE A 36 -18.97 3.01 5.13
CA PHE A 36 -19.45 2.59 6.44
C PHE A 36 -20.41 3.61 7.08
N ASP A 37 -20.17 4.91 6.89
CA ASP A 37 -21.08 5.97 7.35
C ASP A 37 -22.52 5.76 6.82
N LEU A 38 -22.67 5.24 5.59
CA LEU A 38 -24.00 4.93 5.02
C LEU A 38 -24.74 3.83 5.79
N LEU A 39 -24.02 2.87 6.37
CA LEU A 39 -24.60 1.79 7.16
C LEU A 39 -25.05 2.24 8.56
N GLU A 40 -24.47 3.33 9.07
CA GLU A 40 -24.77 3.89 10.38
C GLU A 40 -25.95 4.88 10.36
N CYS A 41 -26.44 5.24 9.17
CA CYS A 41 -27.59 6.12 9.01
C CYS A 41 -28.88 5.49 9.56
N ALA A 42 -29.64 6.26 10.36
CA ALA A 42 -30.91 5.81 10.94
C ALA A 42 -32.00 5.53 9.89
N ASP A 43 -31.88 6.13 8.71
CA ASP A 43 -32.77 5.96 7.55
C ASP A 43 -32.13 5.07 6.46
N PHE A 44 -31.34 4.07 6.89
CA PHE A 44 -30.73 3.09 6.00
C PHE A 44 -31.79 2.29 5.23
N ASP A 45 -31.62 2.20 3.90
CA ASP A 45 -32.52 1.55 2.98
C ASP A 45 -31.76 0.80 1.87
N SER A 46 -32.51 0.20 0.93
CA SER A 46 -31.92 -0.54 -0.19
C SER A 46 -31.07 0.33 -1.11
N GLU A 47 -31.44 1.60 -1.34
CA GLU A 47 -30.68 2.49 -2.21
C GLU A 47 -29.32 2.86 -1.59
N LYS A 48 -29.29 3.12 -0.29
CA LYS A 48 -28.04 3.32 0.46
C LYS A 48 -27.19 2.08 0.53
N PHE A 49 -27.80 0.89 0.60
CA PHE A 49 -27.04 -0.35 0.51
C PHE A 49 -26.39 -0.51 -0.87
N ASP A 50 -27.09 -0.20 -1.95
CA ASP A 50 -26.51 -0.21 -3.30
C ASP A 50 -25.40 0.83 -3.46
N GLN A 51 -25.52 2.00 -2.82
CA GLN A 51 -24.46 3.00 -2.78
C GLN A 51 -23.24 2.50 -1.98
N TYR A 52 -23.46 1.88 -0.82
CA TYR A 52 -22.42 1.22 -0.03
C TYR A 52 -21.65 0.20 -0.86
N LEU A 53 -22.34 -0.71 -1.56
CA LEU A 53 -21.71 -1.73 -2.39
C LEU A 53 -20.83 -1.13 -3.49
N ARG A 54 -21.31 -0.06 -4.15
CA ARG A 54 -20.53 0.66 -5.17
C ARG A 54 -19.26 1.30 -4.58
N LEU A 55 -19.36 1.95 -3.42
CA LEU A 55 -18.21 2.57 -2.76
C LEU A 55 -17.20 1.52 -2.31
N ARG A 56 -17.67 0.41 -1.74
CA ARG A 56 -16.82 -0.73 -1.35
C ARG A 56 -16.07 -1.31 -2.54
N ALA A 57 -16.75 -1.56 -3.66
CA ALA A 57 -16.11 -2.07 -4.87
C ALA A 57 -15.05 -1.10 -5.40
N LYS A 58 -15.31 0.22 -5.35
CA LYS A 58 -14.33 1.25 -5.72
C LYS A 58 -13.11 1.25 -4.81
N ALA A 59 -13.31 1.25 -3.49
CA ALA A 59 -12.21 1.19 -2.52
C ALA A 59 -11.35 -0.07 -2.70
N GLU A 60 -11.99 -1.22 -2.92
CA GLU A 60 -11.28 -2.48 -3.17
C GLU A 60 -10.45 -2.46 -4.46
N ALA A 61 -10.93 -1.81 -5.51
CA ALA A 61 -10.15 -1.61 -6.73
C ALA A 61 -8.88 -0.79 -6.46
N LEU A 62 -9.00 0.32 -5.73
CA LEU A 62 -7.86 1.16 -5.35
C LEU A 62 -6.88 0.43 -4.43
N PHE A 63 -7.36 -0.37 -3.47
CA PHE A 63 -6.47 -1.19 -2.64
C PHE A 63 -5.69 -2.22 -3.47
N ARG A 64 -6.34 -2.88 -4.44
CA ARG A 64 -5.65 -3.81 -5.35
C ARG A 64 -4.59 -3.11 -6.17
N GLU A 65 -4.91 -1.95 -6.73
CA GLU A 65 -3.96 -1.13 -7.48
C GLU A 65 -2.77 -0.70 -6.62
N ALA A 66 -3.02 -0.27 -5.38
CA ALA A 66 -1.96 0.08 -4.44
C ALA A 66 -1.06 -1.13 -4.10
N ILE A 67 -1.64 -2.32 -3.91
CA ILE A 67 -0.86 -3.55 -3.67
C ILE A 67 0.01 -3.90 -4.90
N GLU A 68 -0.55 -3.82 -6.10
CA GLU A 68 0.18 -4.06 -7.35
C GLU A 68 1.32 -3.05 -7.52
N HIS A 69 1.03 -1.77 -7.31
CA HIS A 69 2.02 -0.70 -7.39
C HIS A 69 3.17 -0.91 -6.39
N LEU A 70 2.86 -1.37 -5.17
CA LEU A 70 3.88 -1.71 -4.18
C LEU A 70 4.77 -2.89 -4.64
N GLY A 71 4.19 -3.88 -5.32
CA GLY A 71 4.92 -5.00 -5.92
C GLY A 71 5.90 -4.55 -7.00
N VAL A 72 5.44 -3.70 -7.92
CA VAL A 72 6.27 -3.09 -8.97
C VAL A 72 7.39 -2.25 -8.35
N LEU A 73 7.07 -1.41 -7.38
CA LEU A 73 8.03 -0.57 -6.66
C LEU A 73 9.13 -1.40 -6.00
N ASN A 74 8.76 -2.47 -5.28
CA ASN A 74 9.75 -3.32 -4.61
C ASN A 74 10.63 -4.10 -5.58
N THR A 75 10.14 -4.38 -6.80
CA THR A 75 10.93 -5.01 -7.87
C THR A 75 11.94 -4.06 -8.49
N HIS A 76 11.51 -2.83 -8.84
CA HIS A 76 12.36 -1.89 -9.58
C HIS A 76 13.22 -0.98 -8.69
N PHE A 77 12.76 -0.71 -7.48
CA PHE A 77 13.41 0.20 -6.53
C PHE A 77 13.55 -0.45 -5.16
N PRO A 78 14.23 -1.61 -5.01
CA PRO A 78 14.28 -2.37 -3.75
C PRO A 78 14.78 -1.53 -2.57
N THR A 79 14.39 -1.90 -1.35
CA THR A 79 14.97 -1.29 -0.15
C THR A 79 16.47 -1.59 -0.07
N PRO A 80 17.26 -0.70 0.55
CA PRO A 80 18.66 -0.97 0.79
C PRO A 80 18.89 -2.27 1.59
N ALA A 81 17.97 -2.65 2.49
CA ALA A 81 18.04 -3.90 3.23
C ALA A 81 17.80 -5.16 2.37
N SER A 82 16.94 -5.09 1.34
CA SER A 82 16.68 -6.25 0.46
C SER A 82 17.75 -6.44 -0.62
N SER A 83 18.55 -5.41 -0.92
CA SER A 83 19.63 -5.50 -1.90
C SER A 83 20.91 -6.14 -1.32
N VAL A 84 21.12 -6.11 -0.01
CA VAL A 84 22.21 -6.86 0.66
C VAL A 84 21.91 -8.36 0.71
N ALA A 85 20.64 -8.72 0.91
CA ALA A 85 20.16 -10.10 0.97
C ALA A 85 20.31 -10.86 -0.37
N ASN A 86 20.38 -10.15 -1.50
CA ASN A 86 20.56 -10.79 -2.82
C ASN A 86 22.03 -11.11 -3.16
N ASN A 87 23.00 -10.69 -2.34
CA ASN A 87 24.43 -10.97 -2.55
C ASN A 87 25.04 -11.92 -1.49
N GLU A 88 24.35 -12.19 -0.38
CA GLU A 88 24.76 -13.18 0.60
C GLU A 88 23.55 -14.05 0.98
N GLY A 89 23.70 -15.37 0.81
CA GLY A 89 22.64 -16.37 1.01
C GLY A 89 21.83 -16.14 2.28
N VAL A 90 20.55 -15.85 2.09
CA VAL A 90 19.61 -15.40 3.11
C VAL A 90 19.30 -16.52 4.12
N LYS A 91 19.61 -16.29 5.40
CA LYS A 91 18.84 -16.86 6.53
C LYS A 91 17.92 -15.78 7.08
N VAL A 92 16.66 -15.78 6.65
CA VAL A 92 15.61 -15.00 7.32
C VAL A 92 15.30 -15.69 8.63
N VAL A 93 15.75 -15.12 9.74
CA VAL A 93 15.22 -15.48 11.06
C VAL A 93 13.94 -14.69 11.26
N ILE A 94 12.81 -15.35 11.05
CA ILE A 94 11.49 -14.85 11.46
C ILE A 94 11.50 -14.86 13.00
N ARG A 95 11.54 -13.68 13.62
CA ARG A 95 11.28 -13.57 15.06
C ARG A 95 9.77 -13.63 15.28
N GLU A 96 9.29 -14.83 15.60
CA GLU A 96 7.98 -15.00 16.21
C GLU A 96 7.96 -14.21 17.54
N ARG A 97 6.97 -13.35 17.67
CA ARG A 97 6.73 -12.58 18.89
C ARG A 97 5.94 -13.48 19.82
N GLU A 98 6.63 -14.18 20.72
CA GLU A 98 5.99 -14.95 21.79
C GLU A 98 5.14 -14.02 22.66
N VAL A 99 3.87 -14.37 22.81
CA VAL A 99 2.96 -13.85 23.83
C VAL A 99 2.78 -14.96 24.85
N ALA A 100 3.31 -14.78 26.06
CA ALA A 100 2.92 -15.46 27.28
C ALA A 100 3.15 -14.50 28.46
#